data_AF-A0A350PLZ7-F1
#
_entry.id   AF-A0A350PLZ7-F1
#
_cell.length_a   1.000
_cell.length_b   1.000
_cell.length_c   1.000
_cell.angle_alpha   90.00
_cell.angle_beta   90.00
_cell.angle_gamma   90.00
#
_symmetry.space_group_name_H-M   'P 1'
#
loop_
_entity.id
_entity.type
_entity.pdbx_description
1 polymer ?
#
loop_
_entity_poly.entity_id
_entity_poly.type
_entity_poly.pdbx_seq_one_letter_code
_entity_poly.pdbx_strand_id
1 'polypeptide(L)'
;MFSANFSSTLSLYSNMGNEVSPGTPMALACDMLDKLPSNIWSDPNKTFLEPSFSSGGIYFKIVEKLYNGLEEVIPNPKERLKHILT
;
A
#
# COMPACT_ATOMS: atom_id res chain seq x y z
N MET A 1 -6.67 4.66 -11.37
CA MET A 1 -6.82 5.93 -10.62
C MET A 1 -7.70 5.60 -9.42
N PHE A 2 -7.13 5.43 -8.23
CA PHE A 2 -7.92 5.09 -7.03
C PHE A 2 -8.97 6.18 -6.81
N SER A 3 -10.24 5.75 -6.66
CA SER A 3 -11.35 6.68 -6.48
C SER A 3 -11.16 7.51 -5.21
N ALA A 4 -11.77 8.69 -5.16
CA ALA A 4 -11.74 9.60 -4.01
C ALA A 4 -12.04 8.92 -2.65
N ASN A 5 -12.69 7.74 -2.68
CA ASN A 5 -13.03 6.94 -1.51
C ASN A 5 -11.84 6.19 -0.88
N PHE A 6 -10.81 5.81 -1.64
CA PHE A 6 -9.70 5.02 -1.09
C PHE A 6 -8.85 5.86 -0.11
N SER A 7 -8.47 7.07 -0.54
CA SER A 7 -7.67 7.98 0.30
C SER A 7 -8.45 8.47 1.52
N SER A 8 -9.76 8.69 1.39
CA SER A 8 -10.60 9.10 2.53
C SER A 8 -10.77 7.96 3.53
N THR A 9 -10.98 6.72 3.07
CA THR A 9 -11.07 5.56 3.97
C THR A 9 -9.75 5.33 4.70
N LEU A 10 -8.62 5.51 4.04
CA LEU A 10 -7.28 5.41 4.66
C LEU A 10 -7.08 6.40 5.80
N SER A 11 -7.54 7.63 5.61
CA SER A 11 -7.40 8.70 6.60
C SER A 11 -8.09 8.37 7.93
N LEU A 12 -9.15 7.55 7.90
CA LEU A 12 -9.87 7.10 9.11
C LEU A 12 -9.04 6.14 9.96
N TYR A 13 -8.23 5.29 9.31
CA TYR A 13 -7.32 4.35 9.99
C TYR A 13 -6.01 4.99 10.41
N SER A 14 -5.71 6.19 9.92
CA SER A 14 -4.47 6.92 10.21
C SER A 14 -4.52 7.72 11.52
N ASN A 15 -5.67 7.80 12.19
CA ASN A 15 -5.91 8.78 13.26
C ASN A 15 -6.44 8.14 14.57
N MET A 16 -5.59 7.36 15.25
CA MET A 16 -5.86 6.95 16.64
C MET A 16 -4.95 7.70 17.61
N GLY A 17 -5.53 8.65 18.34
CA GLY A 17 -4.91 9.36 19.46
C GLY A 17 -4.62 10.83 19.16
N ASN A 18 -4.90 11.72 20.10
CA ASN A 18 -4.73 13.17 20.00
C ASN A 18 -3.26 13.65 19.87
N GLU A 19 -2.32 12.76 19.55
CA GLU A 19 -0.95 13.08 19.15
C GLU A 19 -0.76 12.59 17.72
N VAL A 20 -0.64 13.51 16.77
CA VAL A 20 -0.30 13.17 15.39
C VAL A 20 1.14 12.65 15.40
N SER A 21 1.31 11.34 15.40
CA SER A 21 2.61 10.73 15.12
C SER A 21 3.06 11.25 13.75
N PRO A 22 4.23 11.91 13.63
CA PRO A 22 4.72 12.36 12.33
C PRO A 22 5.02 11.11 11.49
N GLY A 23 4.05 10.71 10.68
CA GLY A 23 4.22 9.65 9.70
C GLY A 23 5.21 10.04 8.62
N THR A 24 5.74 9.05 7.90
CA THR A 24 6.58 9.29 6.74
C THR A 24 5.84 10.17 5.72
N PRO A 25 6.41 11.31 5.27
CA PRO A 25 5.79 12.12 4.23
C PRO A 25 5.49 11.28 2.99
N MET A 26 4.29 11.42 2.41
CA MET A 26 3.84 10.55 1.30
C MET A 26 4.78 10.57 0.10
N ALA A 27 5.37 11.73 -0.22
CA ALA A 27 6.34 11.85 -1.30
C ALA A 27 7.61 11.03 -1.04
N LEU A 28 8.08 11.00 0.21
CA LEU A 28 9.24 10.20 0.61
C LEU A 28 8.91 8.70 0.58
N ALA A 29 7.73 8.30 1.05
CA ALA A 29 7.28 6.91 0.96
C ALA A 29 7.23 6.43 -0.51
N CYS A 30 6.72 7.26 -1.44
CA CYS A 30 6.76 6.94 -2.87
C CYS A 30 8.18 6.80 -3.39
N ASP A 31 9.07 7.78 -3.13
CA ASP A 31 10.46 7.74 -3.60
C ASP A 31 11.20 6.49 -3.08
N MET A 32 10.97 6.10 -1.82
CA MET A 32 11.55 4.88 -1.25
C MET A 32 11.09 3.63 -2.01
N LEU A 33 9.80 3.51 -2.31
CA LEU A 33 9.24 2.34 -3.01
C LEU A 33 9.59 2.33 -4.51
N ASP A 34 9.78 3.49 -5.13
CA ASP A 34 10.16 3.62 -6.54
C ASP A 34 11.61 3.22 -6.81
N LYS A 35 12.47 3.16 -5.78
CA LYS A 35 13.83 2.59 -5.88
C LYS A 35 13.85 1.06 -5.97
N LEU A 36 12.74 0.40 -5.64
CA LEU A 36 12.66 -1.06 -5.74
C LEU A 36 12.49 -1.48 -7.22
N PRO A 37 13.00 -2.66 -7.63
CA PRO A 37 12.85 -3.15 -9.00
C PRO A 37 11.38 -3.25 -9.40
N SER A 38 10.98 -2.65 -10.53
CA SER A 38 9.57 -2.54 -10.91
C SER A 38 8.86 -3.88 -11.09
N ASN A 39 9.59 -4.94 -11.46
CA ASN A 39 9.04 -6.27 -11.68
C ASN A 39 8.49 -6.95 -10.41
N ILE A 40 8.89 -6.51 -9.21
CA ILE A 40 8.39 -7.11 -7.96
C ILE A 40 6.91 -6.82 -7.73
N TRP A 41 6.39 -5.72 -8.28
CA TRP A 41 5.00 -5.29 -8.09
C TRP A 41 4.01 -6.14 -8.89
N SER A 42 4.48 -6.91 -9.87
CA SER A 42 3.68 -7.79 -10.72
C SER A 42 3.95 -9.28 -10.50
N ASP A 43 4.77 -9.64 -9.51
CA ASP A 43 5.10 -11.02 -9.17
C ASP A 43 4.20 -11.49 -8.01
N PRO A 44 3.24 -12.41 -8.23
CA PRO A 44 2.30 -12.86 -7.20
C PRO A 44 2.98 -13.64 -6.07
N ASN A 45 4.24 -14.08 -6.24
CA ASN A 45 4.97 -14.87 -5.25
C ASN A 45 5.85 -14.01 -4.32
N LYS A 46 5.87 -12.69 -4.50
CA LYS A 46 6.65 -11.78 -3.65
C LYS A 46 5.86 -11.37 -2.42
N THR A 47 6.51 -11.49 -1.26
CA THR A 47 5.97 -11.04 0.02
C THR A 47 6.71 -9.80 0.50
N PHE A 48 5.98 -8.85 1.09
CA PHE A 48 6.52 -7.58 1.58
C PHE A 48 6.34 -7.51 3.09
N LEU A 49 7.37 -7.04 3.78
CA LEU A 49 7.34 -6.78 5.22
C LEU A 49 7.61 -5.30 5.44
N GLU A 50 6.71 -4.64 6.16
CA GLU A 50 6.98 -3.35 6.76
C GLU A 50 7.26 -3.61 8.26
N PRO A 51 8.50 -3.34 8.76
CA PRO A 51 8.89 -3.65 10.14
C PRO A 51 8.52 -2.58 11.18
N SER A 52 8.08 -1.40 10.78
CA SER A 52 7.75 -0.23 11.59
C SER A 52 6.40 0.39 11.21
N PHE A 53 5.32 -0.23 11.69
CA PHE A 53 3.96 0.21 11.38
C PHE A 53 3.45 1.25 12.39
N SER A 54 3.62 2.54 12.07
CA SER A 54 3.00 3.65 12.81
C SER A 54 1.69 4.08 12.15
N SER A 55 1.71 5.06 11.25
CA SER A 55 0.52 5.55 10.53
C SER A 55 0.12 4.70 9.31
N GLY A 56 0.91 3.68 8.98
CA GLY A 56 0.64 2.77 7.86
C GLY A 56 0.88 3.36 6.46
N GLY A 57 1.45 4.57 6.33
CA GLY A 57 1.63 5.23 5.03
C GLY A 57 2.40 4.40 3.98
N ILE A 58 3.51 3.76 4.38
CA ILE A 58 4.29 2.89 3.50
C ILE A 58 3.52 1.61 3.13
N TYR A 59 2.89 0.98 4.13
CA TYR A 59 2.10 -0.23 3.95
C TYR A 59 0.97 -0.03 2.92
N PHE A 60 0.21 1.05 3.03
CA PHE A 60 -0.87 1.31 2.10
C PHE A 60 -0.38 1.59 0.68
N LYS A 61 0.81 2.18 0.52
CA LYS A 61 1.44 2.34 -0.80
C LYS A 61 1.92 1.02 -1.40
N ILE A 62 2.42 0.10 -0.57
CA ILE A 62 2.75 -1.27 -1.01
C ILE A 62 1.48 -1.96 -1.53
N VAL A 63 0.38 -1.90 -0.77
CA VAL A 63 -0.91 -2.46 -1.17
C VAL A 63 -1.40 -1.83 -2.48
N GLU A 64 -1.31 -0.50 -2.63
CA GLU A 64 -1.70 0.21 -3.84
C GLU A 64 -0.92 -0.26 -5.08
N LYS A 65 0.42 -0.36 -4.95
CA LYS A 65 1.30 -0.80 -6.03
C LYS A 65 1.04 -2.25 -6.42
N LEU A 66 0.87 -3.16 -5.46
CA LEU A 66 0.53 -4.57 -5.73
C LEU A 66 -0.85 -4.73 -6.34
N TYR A 67 -1.82 -3.95 -5.87
CA TYR A 67 -3.18 -3.99 -6.41
C TYR A 67 -3.18 -3.63 -7.90
N ASN A 68 -2.45 -2.59 -8.31
CA ASN A 68 -2.32 -2.26 -9.72
C ASN A 68 -1.44 -3.28 -10.48
N GLY A 69 -0.31 -3.69 -9.90
CA GLY A 69 0.67 -4.54 -10.59
C GLY A 69 0.21 -5.99 -10.82
N LEU A 70 -0.74 -6.49 -10.03
CA LEU A 70 -1.31 -7.83 -10.14
C LEU A 70 -2.63 -7.89 -10.90
N GLU A 71 -3.08 -6.80 -11.54
CA GLU A 71 -4.36 -6.74 -12.28
C GLU A 71 -4.49 -7.83 -13.34
N GLU A 72 -3.46 -8.01 -14.16
CA GLU A 72 -3.46 -8.99 -15.25
C GLU A 72 -3.37 -10.44 -14.73
N VAL A 73 -2.75 -10.64 -13.56
CA VAL A 73 -2.50 -11.97 -12.97
C VAL A 73 -3.68 -12.43 -12.13
N ILE A 74 -4.30 -11.52 -11.38
CA ILE A 74 -5.47 -11.78 -10.52
C ILE A 74 -6.56 -10.73 -10.88
N PRO A 75 -7.34 -10.96 -11.96
CA PRO A 75 -8.29 -9.97 -12.46
C PRO A 75 -9.41 -9.65 -11.48
N ASN A 76 -9.81 -10.62 -10.65
CA ASN A 76 -10.87 -10.42 -9.66
C ASN A 76 -10.39 -9.48 -8.54
N PRO A 77 -11.01 -8.29 -8.36
CA PRO A 77 -10.59 -7.32 -7.36
C PRO A 77 -10.56 -7.85 -5.91
N LYS A 78 -11.54 -8.68 -5.54
CA LYS A 78 -11.67 -9.22 -4.18
C LYS A 78 -10.61 -10.28 -3.91
N GLU A 79 -10.42 -11.22 -4.84
CA GLU A 79 -9.37 -12.24 -4.70
C GLU A 79 -7.97 -11.63 -4.75
N ARG A 80 -7.75 -10.58 -5.55
CA ARG A 80 -6.50 -9.83 -5.59
C ARG A 80 -6.20 -9.14 -4.27
N LEU A 81 -7.18 -8.45 -3.69
CA LEU A 81 -7.01 -7.81 -2.39
C LEU A 81 -6.76 -8.86 -1.29
N LYS A 82 -7.50 -9.97 -1.32
CA LYS A 82 -7.28 -11.09 -0.42
C LYS A 82 -5.85 -11.62 -0.54
N HIS A 83 -5.36 -11.90 -1.75
CA HIS A 83 -3.98 -12.32 -1.99
C HIS A 83 -2.93 -11.36 -1.44
N ILE A 84 -3.15 -10.05 -1.56
CA ILE A 84 -2.20 -9.03 -1.08
C ILE A 84 -2.15 -8.94 0.45
N LEU A 85 -3.25 -9.24 1.14
CA LEU A 85 -3.41 -9.02 2.58
C LEU A 85 -3.33 -10.30 3.43
N THR A 86 -3.08 -11.47 2.84
CA THR A 86 -2.98 -12.76 3.53
C THR A 86 -1.61 -13.37 3.36
#